data_AF-A0A0N4UAJ5-F1
#
_entry.id   AF-A0A0N4UAJ5-F1
#
_cell.length_a   1.000
_cell.length_b   1.000
_cell.length_c   1.000
_cell.angle_alpha   90.00
_cell.angle_beta   90.00
_cell.angle_gamma   90.00
#
_symmetry.space_group_name_H-M   'P 1'
#
loop_
_entity.id
_entity.type
_entity.pdbx_description
1 polymer ?
#
loop_
_entity_poly.entity_id
_entity_poly.type
_entity_poly.pdbx_seq_one_letter_code
_entity_poly.pdbx_strand_id
1 'polypeptide(L)'
;MMNQIWITISHRVNSCWSECYSNIGYEPSRRIISLSNECATLGVAIYETGHILGLIHEQCRRDRDSYLIIDFQAIIPEMRGAFSKRDRLIKYNLPYDLGSIMHYSSQAFSEQNYRTIHPFDENFYETMGQRDSIGFYDAAAINIAYCSNILDSCNNQLYCLNNGYTDPNDCSKCLCPSGFVGKYCNQAEGGDKCTNRIIIATSKWLLFLWNGTANCSWIIKVDYLILFKINFKFFF
;
A
#
# COMPACT_ATOMS: atom_id res chain seq x y z
N MET A 1 3.52 -18.45 24.74
CA MET A 1 4.76 -17.65 24.56
C MET A 1 4.42 -16.48 23.67
N MET A 2 4.62 -15.24 24.11
CA MET A 2 4.52 -14.08 23.21
C MET A 2 5.73 -14.11 22.29
N ASN A 3 5.52 -14.07 20.97
CA ASN A 3 6.60 -13.82 20.03
C ASN A 3 7.11 -12.40 20.27
N GLN A 4 8.38 -12.27 20.65
CA GLN A 4 9.05 -10.98 20.82
C GLN A 4 9.98 -10.75 19.63
N ILE A 5 9.89 -9.55 19.02
CA ILE A 5 10.81 -9.10 17.97
C ILE A 5 11.60 -7.95 18.54
N TRP A 6 12.93 -8.08 18.57
CA TRP A 6 13.83 -7.02 19.01
C TRP A 6 14.23 -6.18 17.80
N ILE A 7 13.77 -4.93 17.77
CA ILE A 7 14.10 -3.95 16.73
C ILE A 7 15.07 -2.94 17.32
N THR A 8 16.22 -2.77 16.69
CA THR A 8 17.16 -1.68 17.00
C THR A 8 17.08 -0.63 15.91
N ILE A 9 16.68 0.59 16.27
CA ILE A 9 16.77 1.73 15.38
C ILE A 9 18.14 2.38 15.60
N SER A 10 18.94 2.46 14.54
CA SER A 10 20.27 3.05 14.58
C SER A 10 20.38 4.20 13.59
N HIS A 11 21.20 5.19 13.91
CA HIS A 11 21.53 6.27 12.98
C HIS A 11 22.89 5.95 12.34
N ARG A 12 22.89 5.66 11.03
CA ARG A 12 24.13 5.57 10.23
C ARG A 12 24.13 6.64 9.14
N VAL A 13 25.33 7.05 8.76
CA VAL A 13 25.57 8.17 7.83
C VAL A 13 25.14 7.76 6.41
N ASN A 14 24.38 8.63 5.74
CA ASN A 14 24.05 8.64 4.31
C ASN A 14 23.42 7.35 3.72
N SER A 15 22.70 6.55 4.50
CA SER A 15 21.88 5.46 3.95
C SER A 15 20.76 5.03 4.90
N CYS A 16 19.60 4.74 4.32
CA CYS A 16 18.44 4.18 5.01
C CYS A 16 18.20 2.77 4.49
N TRP A 17 18.19 1.80 5.42
CA TRP A 17 18.04 0.38 5.10
C TRP A 17 17.63 -0.37 6.36
N SER A 18 16.96 -1.50 6.15
CA SER A 18 16.73 -2.50 7.18
C SER A 18 17.46 -3.78 6.84
N GLU A 19 18.05 -4.40 7.87
CA GLU A 19 18.69 -5.71 7.76
C GLU A 19 18.12 -6.63 8.83
N CYS A 20 17.85 -7.87 8.43
CA CYS A 20 17.49 -8.93 9.34
C CYS A 20 18.73 -9.81 9.56
N TYR A 21 19.35 -9.71 10.74
CA TYR A 21 20.43 -10.61 11.12
C TYR A 21 19.84 -11.88 11.76
N SER A 22 20.14 -13.04 11.17
CA SER A 22 20.01 -14.34 11.85
C SER A 22 21.39 -14.78 12.33
N ASN A 23 21.95 -14.12 13.35
CA ASN A 23 23.28 -14.47 13.84
C ASN A 23 23.22 -15.71 14.78
N ILE A 24 24.17 -16.62 14.55
CA ILE A 24 24.43 -17.82 15.33
C ILE A 24 24.86 -17.40 16.74
N GLY A 25 24.09 -17.80 17.76
CA GLY A 25 24.32 -17.46 19.16
C GLY A 25 23.12 -16.71 19.77
N TYR A 26 22.13 -17.48 20.24
CA TYR A 26 20.99 -17.14 21.11
C TYR A 26 20.57 -15.66 21.29
N GLU A 27 20.45 -14.89 20.22
CA GLU A 27 19.61 -13.69 20.19
C GLU A 27 18.49 -13.95 19.19
N PRO A 28 17.20 -13.90 19.60
CA PRO A 28 16.08 -14.00 18.68
C PRO A 28 16.21 -12.85 17.66
N SER A 29 16.73 -13.18 16.48
CA SER A 29 16.98 -12.34 15.31
C SER A 29 17.00 -10.83 15.60
N ARG A 30 18.17 -10.24 15.86
CA ARG A 30 18.28 -8.77 15.89
C ARG A 30 17.90 -8.21 14.52
N ARG A 31 16.88 -7.36 14.50
CA ARG A 31 16.44 -6.64 13.31
C ARG A 31 16.86 -5.18 13.46
N ILE A 32 17.67 -4.69 12.53
CA ILE A 32 18.19 -3.32 12.58
C ILE A 32 17.47 -2.50 11.52
N ILE A 33 16.94 -1.35 11.93
CA ILE A 33 16.51 -0.30 11.03
C ILE A 33 17.53 0.82 11.13
N SER A 34 18.14 1.20 10.02
CA SER A 34 19.02 2.37 9.93
C SER A 34 18.24 3.52 9.32
N LEU A 35 18.12 4.63 10.05
CA LEU A 35 17.54 5.88 9.53
C LEU A 35 18.58 6.99 9.67
N SER A 36 19.09 7.49 8.55
CA SER A 36 19.88 8.73 8.52
C SER A 36 18.94 9.94 8.59
N ASN A 37 19.46 11.11 8.99
CA ASN A 37 18.67 12.35 9.02
C ASN A 37 17.95 12.67 7.71
N GLU A 38 18.55 12.34 6.56
CA GLU A 38 18.03 12.64 5.23
C GLU A 38 16.75 11.85 4.89
N CYS A 39 16.55 10.69 5.53
CA CYS A 39 15.35 9.88 5.33
C CYS A 39 14.64 9.51 6.64
N ALA A 40 14.86 10.28 7.71
CA ALA A 40 14.16 10.14 9.00
C ALA A 40 12.72 10.68 8.94
N THR A 41 11.95 10.28 7.92
CA THR A 41 10.52 10.56 7.81
C THR A 41 9.70 9.40 8.37
N LEU A 42 8.47 9.69 8.79
CA LEU A 42 7.57 8.65 9.30
C LEU A 42 7.33 7.55 8.26
N GLY A 43 7.14 7.89 6.99
CA GLY A 43 6.88 6.89 5.96
C GLY A 43 8.08 6.00 5.65
N VAL A 44 9.31 6.52 5.71
CA VAL A 44 10.51 5.65 5.60
C VAL A 44 10.61 4.72 6.81
N ALA A 45 10.31 5.21 8.02
CA ALA A 45 10.29 4.34 9.19
C ALA A 45 9.23 3.21 9.06
N ILE A 46 8.05 3.52 8.53
CA ILE A 46 7.00 2.53 8.22
C ILE A 46 7.49 1.53 7.17
N TYR A 47 8.12 2.02 6.10
CA TYR A 47 8.68 1.21 5.03
C TYR A 47 9.71 0.20 5.56
N GLU A 48 10.70 0.66 6.32
CA GLU A 48 11.72 -0.23 6.90
C GLU A 48 11.13 -1.19 7.93
N THR A 49 10.13 -0.74 8.70
CA THR A 49 9.40 -1.61 9.63
C THR A 49 8.66 -2.72 8.88
N GLY A 50 8.06 -2.43 7.72
CA GLY A 50 7.41 -3.46 6.91
C GLY A 50 8.39 -4.50 6.40
N HIS A 51 9.60 -4.12 5.99
CA HIS A 51 10.67 -5.08 5.66
C HIS A 51 11.06 -5.96 6.84
N ILE A 52 11.19 -5.37 8.02
CA ILE A 52 11.39 -6.11 9.28
C ILE A 52 10.24 -7.09 9.52
N LEU A 53 8.99 -6.74 9.21
CA LEU A 53 7.82 -7.63 9.31
C LEU A 53 7.70 -8.64 8.16
N GLY A 54 8.67 -8.69 7.25
CA GLY A 54 8.72 -9.66 6.16
C GLY A 54 8.03 -9.22 4.88
N LEU A 55 7.58 -7.97 4.78
CA LEU A 55 7.17 -7.40 3.50
C LEU A 55 8.39 -7.25 2.61
N ILE A 56 8.18 -7.44 1.31
CA ILE A 56 9.19 -7.23 0.29
C ILE A 56 8.72 -6.14 -0.64
N HIS A 57 9.60 -5.68 -1.54
CA HIS A 57 9.17 -4.71 -2.53
C HIS A 57 8.06 -5.24 -3.44
N GLU A 58 7.04 -4.42 -3.68
CA GLU A 58 5.84 -4.80 -4.43
C GLU A 58 6.19 -5.12 -5.90
N GLN A 59 7.11 -4.36 -6.51
CA GLN A 59 7.60 -4.65 -7.87
C GLN A 59 8.46 -5.92 -7.96
N CYS A 60 8.74 -6.63 -6.86
CA CYS A 60 9.41 -7.93 -6.90
C CYS A 60 8.40 -9.10 -6.92
N ARG A 61 7.10 -8.83 -6.92
CA ARG A 61 6.07 -9.87 -7.04
C ARG A 61 6.09 -10.54 -8.41
N ARG A 62 5.68 -11.80 -8.45
CA ARG A 62 5.64 -12.60 -9.69
C ARG A 62 4.62 -12.10 -10.71
N ASP A 63 3.48 -11.60 -10.21
CA ASP A 63 2.34 -11.14 -10.99
C ASP A 63 2.47 -9.70 -11.48
N ARG A 64 3.56 -8.99 -11.14
CA ARG A 64 3.77 -7.57 -11.50
C ARG A 64 3.63 -7.29 -13.01
N ASP A 65 3.99 -8.24 -13.87
CA ASP A 65 3.98 -8.05 -15.32
C ASP A 65 2.55 -7.94 -15.89
N SER A 66 1.52 -8.21 -15.08
CA SER A 66 0.12 -7.93 -15.40
C SER A 66 -0.29 -6.48 -15.09
N TYR A 67 0.60 -5.69 -14.47
CA TYR A 67 0.32 -4.33 -14.00
C TYR A 67 1.33 -3.29 -14.51
N LEU A 68 2.57 -3.72 -14.79
CA LEU A 68 3.66 -2.83 -15.20
C LEU A 68 4.70 -3.53 -16.08
N ILE A 69 5.53 -2.73 -16.72
CA ILE A 69 6.73 -3.12 -17.45
C ILE A 69 7.95 -2.54 -16.74
N ILE A 70 9.01 -3.34 -16.62
CA ILE A 70 10.33 -2.88 -16.13
C ILE A 70 11.24 -2.65 -17.33
N ASP A 71 11.74 -1.43 -17.49
CA ASP A 71 12.76 -1.11 -18.49
C ASP A 71 14.16 -1.35 -17.90
N PHE A 72 14.68 -2.55 -18.14
CA PHE A 72 16.03 -2.93 -17.70
C PHE A 72 17.16 -2.17 -18.41
N GLN A 73 16.90 -1.50 -19.53
CA GLN A 73 17.89 -0.69 -20.22
C GLN A 73 18.08 0.66 -19.54
N ALA A 74 17.02 1.23 -18.97
CA ALA A 74 17.07 2.48 -18.19
C ALA A 74 17.61 2.31 -16.76
N ILE A 75 17.71 1.07 -16.26
CA ILE A 75 18.21 0.76 -14.92
C ILE A 75 19.74 0.63 -14.92
N ILE A 76 20.39 1.27 -13.94
CA ILE A 76 21.82 1.13 -13.64
C ILE A 76 22.19 -0.38 -13.60
N PRO A 77 23.15 -0.86 -14.43
CA PRO A 77 23.38 -2.29 -14.62
C PRO A 77 23.53 -3.12 -13.35
N GLU A 78 24.22 -2.60 -12.33
CA GLU A 78 24.48 -3.25 -11.04
C GLU A 78 23.21 -3.34 -10.18
N MET A 79 22.25 -2.45 -10.40
CA MET A 79 20.99 -2.35 -9.63
C MET A 79 19.85 -3.18 -10.23
N ARG A 80 20.03 -3.79 -11.40
CA ARG A 80 19.00 -4.64 -12.05
C ARG A 80 18.52 -5.78 -11.15
N GLY A 81 19.39 -6.28 -10.26
CA GLY A 81 19.04 -7.30 -9.27
C GLY A 81 17.91 -6.88 -8.33
N ALA A 82 17.75 -5.58 -8.05
CA ALA A 82 16.70 -5.02 -7.20
C ALA A 82 15.28 -5.19 -7.79
N PHE A 83 15.18 -5.53 -9.08
CA PHE A 83 13.93 -5.79 -9.80
C PHE A 83 13.73 -7.27 -10.09
N SER A 84 14.46 -8.17 -9.42
CA SER A 84 14.28 -9.62 -9.61
C SER A 84 12.99 -10.08 -8.94
N LYS A 85 12.18 -10.88 -9.66
CA LYS A 85 11.00 -11.52 -9.09
C LYS A 85 11.41 -12.46 -7.95
N ARG A 86 10.62 -12.55 -6.88
CA ARG A 86 10.89 -13.41 -5.72
C ARG A 86 9.89 -14.55 -5.64
N ASP A 87 10.41 -15.77 -5.46
CA ASP A 87 9.65 -17.01 -5.63
C ASP A 87 8.89 -17.49 -4.40
N ARG A 88 9.32 -17.11 -3.20
CA ARG A 88 8.83 -17.66 -1.92
C ARG A 88 7.63 -16.91 -1.32
N LEU A 89 6.89 -16.15 -2.12
CA LEU A 89 5.86 -15.27 -1.59
C LEU A 89 4.52 -15.99 -1.54
N ILE A 90 3.98 -16.06 -0.32
CA ILE A 90 2.56 -16.30 -0.13
C ILE A 90 1.87 -15.02 -0.56
N LYS A 91 1.39 -14.98 -1.81
CA LYS A 91 0.36 -14.03 -2.20
C LYS A 91 -0.82 -14.36 -1.32
N TYR A 92 -1.09 -13.58 -0.28
CA TYR A 92 -2.24 -13.74 0.61
C TYR A 92 -3.59 -13.44 -0.10
N ASN A 93 -3.66 -13.79 -1.40
CA ASN A 93 -4.70 -13.43 -2.34
C ASN A 93 -4.99 -11.91 -2.41
N LEU A 94 -4.01 -11.09 -2.07
CA LEU A 94 -4.13 -9.64 -2.14
C LEU A 94 -3.87 -9.12 -3.57
N PRO A 95 -4.59 -8.07 -4.01
CA PRO A 95 -4.31 -7.38 -5.26
C PRO A 95 -2.86 -6.88 -5.34
N TYR A 96 -2.41 -6.57 -6.56
CA TYR A 96 -1.18 -5.81 -6.76
C TYR A 96 -1.48 -4.33 -6.51
N ASP A 97 -0.66 -3.66 -5.69
CA ASP A 97 -0.90 -2.28 -5.28
C ASP A 97 0.22 -1.34 -5.73
N LEU A 98 -0.02 -0.60 -6.82
CA LEU A 98 0.93 0.41 -7.32
C LEU A 98 1.19 1.53 -6.30
N GLY A 99 0.31 1.75 -5.32
CA GLY A 99 0.46 2.71 -4.23
C GLY A 99 0.98 2.10 -2.93
N SER A 100 1.37 0.82 -2.94
CA SER A 100 2.00 0.19 -1.78
C SER A 100 3.21 1.00 -1.35
N ILE A 101 3.40 1.14 -0.03
CA ILE A 101 4.61 1.78 0.50
C ILE A 101 5.86 0.99 0.09
N MET A 102 5.70 -0.32 -0.16
CA MET A 102 6.76 -1.23 -0.61
C MET A 102 7.06 -1.10 -2.11
N HIS A 103 6.31 -0.30 -2.86
CA HIS A 103 6.59 -0.09 -4.28
C HIS A 103 7.71 0.94 -4.48
N TYR A 104 8.55 0.69 -5.48
CA TYR A 104 9.51 1.68 -5.97
C TYR A 104 8.85 2.79 -6.77
N SER A 105 9.48 3.97 -6.81
CA SER A 105 9.05 5.04 -7.71
C SER A 105 9.30 4.66 -9.17
N SER A 106 8.64 5.38 -10.08
CA SER A 106 8.77 5.14 -11.52
C SER A 106 10.19 5.34 -12.07
N GLN A 107 11.07 6.05 -11.35
CA GLN A 107 12.44 6.38 -11.76
C GLN A 107 13.50 5.70 -10.86
N ALA A 108 13.11 4.71 -10.06
CA ALA A 108 14.03 4.05 -9.15
C ALA A 108 15.23 3.45 -9.90
N PHE A 109 16.44 3.74 -9.40
CA PHE A 109 17.72 3.28 -9.97
C PHE A 109 17.93 3.62 -11.45
N SER A 110 17.37 4.74 -11.89
CA SER A 110 17.56 5.25 -13.25
C SER A 110 18.98 5.79 -13.46
N GLU A 111 19.57 5.48 -14.60
CA GLU A 111 20.87 6.00 -15.01
C GLU A 111 20.80 7.49 -15.44
N GLN A 112 19.71 7.90 -16.08
CA GLN A 112 19.56 9.23 -16.69
C GLN A 112 18.24 9.92 -16.31
N ASN A 113 17.70 9.59 -15.13
CA ASN A 113 16.39 10.07 -14.65
C ASN A 113 15.21 9.71 -15.57
N TYR A 114 15.37 8.69 -16.42
CA TYR A 114 14.29 8.06 -17.15
C TYR A 114 13.44 7.17 -16.24
N ARG A 115 12.19 6.97 -16.64
CA ARG A 115 11.32 6.00 -15.98
C ARG A 115 11.88 4.59 -16.22
N THR A 116 12.05 3.84 -15.14
CA THR A 116 12.49 2.44 -15.12
C THR A 116 11.30 1.49 -14.91
N ILE A 117 10.19 2.00 -14.41
CA ILE A 117 8.94 1.26 -14.18
C ILE A 117 7.79 1.99 -14.89
N HIS A 118 7.10 1.26 -15.77
CA HIS A 118 5.97 1.76 -16.56
C HIS A 118 4.69 1.02 -16.17
N PRO A 119 3.78 1.62 -15.38
CA PRO A 119 2.48 1.04 -15.13
C PRO A 119 1.67 1.03 -16.43
N PHE A 120 0.79 0.05 -16.61
CA PHE A 120 -0.08 0.02 -17.79
C PHE A 120 -1.09 1.16 -17.81
N ASP A 121 -1.49 1.66 -16.64
CA ASP A 121 -2.24 2.90 -16.51
C ASP A 121 -1.27 4.02 -16.08
N GLU A 122 -1.00 4.93 -16.99
CA GLU A 122 -0.05 6.03 -16.82
C GLU A 122 -0.47 6.99 -15.69
N ASN A 123 -1.72 7.00 -15.25
CA ASN A 123 -2.16 7.83 -14.14
C ASN A 123 -1.50 7.42 -12.81
N PHE A 124 -0.89 6.24 -12.73
CA PHE A 124 -0.21 5.74 -11.54
C PHE A 124 1.28 6.09 -11.46
N TYR A 125 1.86 6.79 -12.43
CA TYR A 125 3.29 7.17 -12.39
C TYR A 125 3.67 7.90 -11.09
N GLU A 126 2.81 8.80 -10.62
CA GLU A 126 3.02 9.62 -9.42
C GLU A 126 2.48 8.96 -8.14
N THR A 127 1.75 7.85 -8.27
CA THR A 127 1.29 7.05 -7.12
C THR A 127 2.39 6.14 -6.60
N MET A 128 3.19 5.58 -7.52
CA MET A 128 4.29 4.69 -7.19
C MET A 128 5.40 5.40 -6.43
N GLY A 129 5.98 4.73 -5.43
CA GLY A 129 7.09 5.26 -4.64
C GLY A 129 6.67 6.22 -3.52
N GLN A 130 5.37 6.31 -3.22
CA GLN A 130 4.88 7.08 -2.08
C GLN A 130 5.53 6.62 -0.77
N ARG A 131 5.78 7.58 0.13
CA ARG A 131 6.31 7.36 1.48
C ARG A 131 5.54 8.20 2.49
N ASP A 132 4.22 8.28 2.32
CA ASP A 132 3.33 9.06 3.19
C ASP A 132 2.78 8.19 4.31
N SER A 133 2.28 7.01 3.96
CA SER A 133 1.65 6.09 4.90
C SER A 133 1.66 4.64 4.42
N ILE A 134 1.38 3.72 5.34
CA ILE A 134 1.21 2.32 5.02
C ILE A 134 0.00 2.12 4.10
N GLY A 135 0.17 1.37 3.01
CA GLY A 135 -0.93 0.98 2.14
C GLY A 135 -1.89 0.03 2.84
N PHE A 136 -3.16 0.04 2.43
CA PHE A 136 -4.16 -0.85 3.03
C PHE A 136 -3.79 -2.32 2.87
N TYR A 137 -3.27 -2.71 1.70
CA TYR A 137 -2.85 -4.08 1.44
C TYR A 137 -1.50 -4.44 2.07
N ASP A 138 -0.62 -3.46 2.34
CA ASP A 138 0.58 -3.69 3.15
C ASP A 138 0.19 -4.11 4.57
N ALA A 139 -0.73 -3.37 5.19
CA ALA A 139 -1.26 -3.70 6.51
C ALA A 139 -2.04 -5.02 6.50
N ALA A 140 -2.84 -5.28 5.46
CA ALA A 140 -3.56 -6.55 5.31
C ALA A 140 -2.60 -7.74 5.24
N ALA A 141 -1.50 -7.64 4.49
CA ALA A 141 -0.51 -8.71 4.38
C ALA A 141 0.12 -9.04 5.75
N ILE A 142 0.43 -8.02 6.55
CA ILE A 142 0.95 -8.17 7.92
C ILE A 142 -0.11 -8.85 8.81
N ASN A 143 -1.35 -8.37 8.77
CA ASN A 143 -2.44 -8.94 9.58
C ASN A 143 -2.72 -10.40 9.22
N ILE A 144 -2.69 -10.76 7.94
CA ILE A 144 -2.87 -12.16 7.53
C ILE A 144 -1.69 -13.01 8.02
N ALA A 145 -0.46 -12.49 7.94
CA ALA A 145 0.73 -13.21 8.38
C ALA A 145 0.77 -13.47 9.89
N TYR A 146 0.33 -12.50 10.70
CA TYR A 146 0.54 -12.52 12.15
C TYR A 146 -0.73 -12.65 12.99
N CYS A 147 -1.90 -12.41 12.41
CA CYS A 147 -3.19 -12.43 13.09
C CYS A 147 -4.15 -13.48 12.50
N SER A 148 -3.68 -14.40 11.65
CA SER A 148 -4.51 -15.48 11.08
C SER A 148 -5.28 -16.26 12.16
N ASN A 149 -4.61 -16.69 13.24
CA ASN A 149 -5.27 -17.39 14.34
C ASN A 149 -6.40 -16.57 14.99
N ILE A 150 -6.27 -15.25 15.03
CA ILE A 150 -7.28 -14.35 15.59
C ILE A 150 -8.43 -14.21 14.59
N LEU A 151 -8.13 -14.04 13.31
CA LEU A 151 -9.12 -14.05 12.23
C LEU A 151 -9.90 -15.37 12.22
N ASP A 152 -9.24 -16.51 12.37
CA ASP A 152 -9.88 -17.83 12.46
C ASP A 152 -10.73 -17.98 13.73
N SER A 153 -10.39 -17.25 14.81
CA SER A 153 -11.19 -17.19 16.03
C SER A 153 -12.41 -16.28 15.94
N CYS A 154 -12.48 -15.41 14.93
CA CYS A 154 -13.70 -14.68 14.65
C CYS A 154 -14.77 -15.69 14.21
N ASN A 155 -15.77 -15.92 15.06
CA ASN A 155 -16.85 -16.91 14.88
C ASN A 155 -17.44 -16.95 13.45
N ASN A 156 -17.45 -15.80 12.76
CA ASN A 156 -17.65 -15.73 11.33
C ASN A 156 -16.81 -14.58 10.74
N GLN A 157 -16.11 -14.84 9.65
CA GLN A 157 -15.56 -13.79 8.80
C GLN A 157 -16.69 -12.94 8.23
N LEU A 158 -16.59 -11.61 8.36
CA LEU A 158 -17.58 -10.70 7.81
C LEU A 158 -17.42 -10.60 6.29
N TYR A 159 -18.55 -10.49 5.59
CA TYR A 159 -18.55 -10.14 4.18
C TYR A 159 -18.30 -8.64 4.02
N CYS A 160 -17.03 -8.28 3.87
CA CYS A 160 -16.58 -6.90 3.72
C CYS A 160 -16.59 -6.49 2.24
N LEU A 161 -17.19 -5.33 1.95
CA LEU A 161 -17.24 -4.77 0.60
C LEU A 161 -15.98 -3.96 0.28
N ASN A 162 -15.81 -3.60 -0.99
CA ASN A 162 -14.72 -2.72 -1.47
C ASN A 162 -13.32 -3.19 -1.04
N ASN A 163 -13.07 -4.51 -1.06
CA ASN A 163 -11.82 -5.15 -0.65
C ASN A 163 -11.44 -4.97 0.83
N GLY A 164 -12.38 -4.60 1.69
CA GLY A 164 -12.19 -4.68 3.14
C GLY A 164 -12.03 -6.13 3.62
N TYR A 165 -11.64 -6.30 4.88
CA TYR A 165 -11.58 -7.61 5.55
C TYR A 165 -11.94 -7.47 7.03
N THR A 166 -12.32 -8.57 7.69
CA THR A 166 -12.69 -8.56 9.11
C THR A 166 -11.56 -7.98 9.95
N ASP A 167 -11.86 -7.03 10.85
CA ASP A 167 -10.86 -6.45 11.74
C ASP A 167 -10.38 -7.52 12.74
N PRO A 168 -9.08 -7.89 12.76
CA PRO A 168 -8.56 -8.85 13.72
C PRO A 168 -8.71 -8.39 15.18
N ASN A 169 -8.78 -7.08 15.44
CA ASN A 169 -8.94 -6.56 16.80
C ASN A 169 -10.40 -6.43 17.22
N ASP A 170 -11.33 -6.47 16.27
CA ASP A 170 -12.76 -6.30 16.48
C ASP A 170 -13.57 -7.02 15.41
N CYS A 171 -13.80 -8.32 15.62
CA CYS A 171 -14.54 -9.18 14.69
C CYS A 171 -15.97 -8.70 14.39
N SER A 172 -16.48 -7.66 15.05
CA SER A 172 -17.81 -7.10 14.78
C SER A 172 -17.83 -6.15 13.58
N LYS A 173 -16.67 -5.76 13.03
CA LYS A 173 -16.57 -4.84 11.88
C LYS A 173 -15.45 -5.22 10.90
N CYS A 174 -15.50 -4.62 9.73
CA CYS A 174 -14.43 -4.68 8.74
C CYS A 174 -13.42 -3.54 8.95
N LEU A 175 -12.15 -3.82 8.67
CA LEU A 175 -11.17 -2.81 8.27
C LEU A 175 -11.39 -2.47 6.80
N CYS A 176 -11.42 -1.17 6.51
CA CYS A 176 -11.80 -0.64 5.21
C CYS A 176 -10.62 0.09 4.56
N PRO A 177 -10.46 0.00 3.23
CA PRO A 177 -9.53 0.87 2.52
C PRO A 177 -9.92 2.34 2.68
N SER A 178 -8.95 3.24 2.54
CA SER A 178 -9.15 4.68 2.61
C SER A 178 -10.30 5.14 1.71
N GLY A 179 -11.12 6.06 2.21
CA GLY A 179 -12.32 6.53 1.53
C GLY A 179 -13.58 5.70 1.79
N PHE A 180 -13.48 4.53 2.44
CA PHE A 180 -14.61 3.68 2.83
C PHE A 180 -14.71 3.52 4.35
N VAL A 181 -15.94 3.52 4.86
CA VAL A 181 -16.26 3.35 6.28
C VAL A 181 -17.51 2.48 6.48
N GLY A 182 -17.85 2.26 7.75
CA GLY A 182 -19.00 1.48 8.18
C GLY A 182 -18.65 0.01 8.42
N LYS A 183 -19.57 -0.71 9.08
CA LYS A 183 -19.37 -2.10 9.51
C LYS A 183 -18.89 -3.03 8.39
N TYR A 184 -19.33 -2.78 7.16
CA TYR A 184 -19.04 -3.60 5.98
C TYR A 184 -18.29 -2.85 4.87
N CYS A 185 -17.70 -1.68 5.18
CA CYS A 185 -17.02 -0.82 4.20
C CYS A 185 -17.92 -0.36 3.04
N ASN A 186 -19.21 -0.15 3.31
CA ASN A 186 -20.23 0.14 2.30
C ASN A 186 -20.62 1.62 2.20
N GLN A 187 -19.95 2.48 2.96
CA GLN A 187 -20.23 3.92 3.05
C GLN A 187 -18.98 4.71 2.70
N ALA A 188 -19.16 5.91 2.15
CA ALA A 188 -18.04 6.80 1.88
C ALA A 188 -17.59 7.50 3.17
N GLU A 189 -16.28 7.62 3.36
CA GLU A 189 -15.67 8.36 4.44
C GLU A 189 -16.03 9.85 4.40
N GLY A 190 -16.18 10.46 5.57
CA GLY A 190 -16.51 11.88 5.72
C GLY A 190 -17.66 12.12 6.69
N GLY A 191 -17.64 13.29 7.32
CA GLY A 191 -18.66 13.72 8.28
C GLY A 191 -19.93 14.25 7.63
N ASP A 192 -20.83 14.79 8.45
CA ASP A 192 -22.18 15.25 8.04
C ASP A 192 -22.18 16.36 6.99
N LYS A 193 -21.05 17.09 6.83
CA LYS A 193 -20.87 18.12 5.82
C LYS A 193 -20.69 17.56 4.40
N CYS A 194 -20.41 16.26 4.27
CA CYS A 194 -20.18 15.60 2.99
C CYS A 194 -21.52 15.12 2.41
N THR A 195 -22.06 15.86 1.45
CA THR A 195 -23.33 15.53 0.79
C THR A 195 -23.13 14.62 -0.43
N ASN A 196 -24.21 13.95 -0.84
CA ASN A 196 -24.26 13.12 -2.06
C ASN A 196 -23.14 12.07 -2.17
N ARG A 197 -22.79 11.42 -1.04
CA ARG A 197 -21.66 10.48 -0.89
C ARG A 197 -21.67 9.27 -1.84
N ILE A 198 -22.79 8.98 -2.49
CA ILE A 198 -22.90 7.93 -3.51
C ILE A 198 -23.42 8.57 -4.78
N ILE A 199 -22.64 8.44 -5.86
CA ILE A 199 -22.95 8.98 -7.19
C ILE A 199 -23.06 7.79 -8.14
N ILE A 200 -24.13 7.75 -8.94
CA ILE A 200 -24.28 6.76 -10.00
C ILE A 200 -23.88 7.46 -11.30
N ALA A 201 -22.76 7.02 -11.89
CA ALA A 201 -22.29 7.54 -13.17
C ALA A 201 -23.26 7.17 -14.28
N THR A 202 -23.47 8.09 -15.22
CA THR A 202 -24.32 7.87 -16.40
C THR A 202 -23.57 8.27 -17.66
N SER A 203 -24.15 8.04 -18.84
CA SER A 203 -23.62 8.53 -20.11
C SER A 203 -23.66 10.06 -20.25
N LYS A 204 -24.29 10.78 -19.32
CA LYS A 204 -24.34 12.24 -19.27
C LYS A 204 -23.39 12.77 -18.20
N TRP A 205 -22.78 13.92 -18.49
CA TRP A 205 -22.01 14.66 -17.50
C TRP A 205 -22.87 15.01 -16.29
N LEU A 206 -22.39 14.64 -15.11
CA LEU A 206 -22.95 15.07 -13.84
C LEU A 206 -22.05 16.16 -13.27
N LEU A 207 -22.60 17.35 -13.05
CA LEU A 207 -21.89 18.43 -12.38
C LEU A 207 -22.11 18.31 -10.87
N PHE A 208 -21.03 18.10 -10.13
CA PHE A 208 -21.04 18.13 -8.68
C PHE A 208 -20.29 19.37 -8.20
N LEU A 209 -20.97 20.22 -7.43
CA LEU A 209 -20.39 21.39 -6.81
C LEU A 209 -20.28 21.14 -5.32
N TRP A 210 -19.05 21.23 -4.81
CA TRP A 210 -18.78 21.16 -3.39
C TRP A 210 -18.10 22.44 -2.94
N ASN A 211 -18.62 23.03 -1.87
CA ASN A 211 -18.07 24.22 -1.23
C ASN A 211 -17.96 23.91 0.27
N GLY A 212 -16.73 23.78 0.75
CA GLY A 212 -16.47 23.45 2.16
C GLY A 212 -14.98 23.29 2.46
N THR A 213 -14.69 23.03 3.72
CA THR A 213 -13.33 22.81 4.25
C THR A 213 -13.20 21.44 4.93
N ALA A 214 -14.00 20.46 4.50
CA ALA A 214 -14.02 19.12 5.07
C ALA A 214 -13.36 18.10 4.14
N ASN A 215 -12.72 17.08 4.72
CA ASN A 215 -12.26 15.91 3.97
C ASN A 215 -13.47 15.04 3.68
N CYS A 216 -13.83 14.91 2.40
CA CYS A 216 -14.98 14.15 1.94
C CYS A 216 -14.55 13.10 0.91
N SER A 217 -15.13 11.91 1.02
CA SER A 217 -15.02 10.86 0.01
C SER A 217 -16.37 10.63 -0.64
N TRP A 218 -16.34 10.26 -1.92
CA TRP A 218 -17.52 9.90 -2.71
C TRP A 218 -17.30 8.55 -3.37
N ILE A 219 -18.33 7.71 -3.33
CA ILE A 219 -18.36 6.44 -4.05
C ILE A 219 -19.05 6.69 -5.37
N ILE A 220 -18.30 6.61 -6.46
CA ILE A 220 -18.84 6.68 -7.82
C ILE A 220 -19.05 5.25 -8.30
N LYS A 221 -20.31 4.89 -8.52
CA LYS A 221 -20.71 3.59 -9.07
C LYS A 221 -20.89 3.70 -10.57
N VAL A 222 -20.36 2.71 -11.28
CA VAL A 222 -20.47 2.57 -12.72
C VAL A 222 -20.81 1.11 -13.03
N ASP A 223 -21.51 0.86 -14.13
CA ASP A 223 -21.74 -0.51 -14.60
C ASP A 223 -20.42 -1.20 -14.95
N TYR A 224 -20.43 -2.53 -14.91
CA TYR A 224 -19.24 -3.36 -15.10
C TYR A 224 -18.57 -3.09 -16.46
N LEU A 225 -17.23 -2.98 -16.46
CA LEU A 225 -16.38 -2.73 -17.64
C LEU A 225 -16.59 -1.39 -18.36
N ILE A 226 -17.23 -0.41 -17.71
CA ILE A 226 -17.36 0.95 -18.26
C ILE A 226 -16.31 1.86 -17.61
N LEU A 227 -15.52 2.52 -18.45
CA LEU A 227 -14.65 3.61 -18.02
C LEU A 227 -15.49 4.87 -17.78
N PHE A 228 -15.23 5.55 -16.67
CA PHE A 228 -15.80 6.86 -16.39
C PHE A 228 -14.70 7.93 -16.43
N LYS A 229 -15.11 9.17 -16.64
CA LYS A 229 -14.20 10.32 -16.64
C LYS A 229 -14.62 11.29 -15.54
N ILE A 230 -13.67 11.71 -14.72
CA ILE A 230 -13.85 12.81 -13.78
C ILE A 230 -13.01 13.98 -14.25
N ASN A 231 -13.59 15.17 -14.24
CA ASN A 231 -12.86 16.42 -14.41
C ASN A 231 -13.01 17.23 -13.12
N PHE A 232 -11.91 17.51 -12.45
CA PHE A 232 -11.90 18.40 -11.30
C PHE A 232 -11.66 19.84 -11.76
N LYS A 233 -12.46 20.76 -11.23
CA LYS A 233 -12.23 22.20 -11.37
C LYS A 233 -12.27 22.82 -9.99
N PHE A 234 -11.12 23.33 -9.55
CA PHE A 234 -10.99 24.03 -8.28
C PHE A 234 -11.32 25.52 -8.49
N PHE A 235 -12.17 26.05 -7.63
CA PHE A 235 -12.49 27.47 -7.58
C PHE A 235 -11.86 28.00 -6.29
N PHE A 236 -10.90 28.91 -6.45
CA PHE A 236 -10.24 29.60 -5.35
C PHE A 236 -10.95 30.92 -5.06
#